data_AF-A0A3M1DKD6-F1
#
_entry.id   AF-A0A3M1DKD6-F1
#
_cell.length_a   1.000
_cell.length_b   1.000
_cell.length_c   1.000
_cell.angle_alpha   90.00
_cell.angle_beta   90.00
_cell.angle_gamma   90.00
#
_symmetry.space_group_name_H-M   'P 1'
#
loop_
_entity.id
_entity.type
_entity.pdbx_description
1 polymer ?
#
loop_
_entity_poly.entity_id
_entity_poly.type
_entity_poly.pdbx_seq_one_letter_code
_entity_poly.pdbx_strand_id
1 'polypeptide(L)'
;MSIEQNKPNFFILGAPKCGTTTIYESLDQHPDACMSKVKEPNFFADDYLFSKGLDWYVSKYFGKCGCCRVRGEATPRYLRMYERVIP
;
A
#
# COMPACT_ATOMS: atom_id res chain seq x y z
N MET A 1 13.81 7.89 12.66
CA MET A 1 13.64 7.61 11.22
C MET A 1 12.48 8.47 10.73
N SER A 2 12.71 9.41 9.81
CA SER A 2 11.68 10.37 9.38
C SER A 2 10.56 9.64 8.62
N ILE A 3 9.29 9.88 8.95
CA ILE A 3 8.13 9.17 8.36
C ILE A 3 8.08 9.30 6.83
N GLU A 4 8.58 10.40 6.27
CA GLU A 4 8.77 10.60 4.83
C GLU A 4 9.50 9.45 4.12
N GLN A 5 10.49 8.84 4.79
CA GLN A 5 11.30 7.77 4.19
C GLN A 5 10.56 6.44 4.03
N ASN A 6 9.38 6.29 4.63
CA ASN A 6 8.60 5.05 4.60
C ASN A 6 7.31 5.17 3.77
N LYS A 7 6.98 6.33 3.19
CA LYS A 7 5.76 6.48 2.38
C LYS A 7 5.75 5.52 1.19
N PRO A 8 4.60 4.93 0.81
CA PRO A 8 4.51 4.23 -0.47
C PRO A 8 4.75 5.20 -1.63
N ASN A 9 5.40 4.71 -2.68
CA ASN A 9 5.65 5.42 -3.92
C ASN A 9 4.97 4.78 -5.14
N PHE A 10 4.31 3.63 -4.98
CA PHE A 10 3.43 3.05 -6.00
C PHE A 10 2.26 2.29 -5.39
N PHE A 11 1.22 2.05 -6.20
CA PHE A 11 0.03 1.31 -5.78
C PHE A 11 -0.40 0.32 -6.86
N ILE A 12 -0.78 -0.88 -6.45
CA ILE A 12 -1.43 -1.89 -7.30
C ILE A 12 -2.93 -1.79 -7.06
N LEU A 13 -3.63 -1.09 -7.96
CA LEU A 13 -5.03 -0.72 -7.78
C LEU A 13 -6.02 -1.83 -8.13
N GLY A 14 -5.61 -2.87 -8.86
CA GLY A 14 -6.49 -3.97 -9.25
C GLY A 14 -6.25 -4.49 -10.67
N ALA A 15 -7.18 -5.28 -11.23
CA ALA A 15 -8.49 -5.64 -10.68
C ALA A 15 -8.49 -6.91 -9.78
N PRO A 16 -9.53 -7.16 -8.96
CA PRO A 16 -9.68 -8.43 -8.25
C PRO A 16 -9.66 -9.61 -9.22
N LYS A 17 -8.98 -10.70 -8.82
CA LYS A 17 -8.79 -11.92 -9.65
C LYS A 17 -7.88 -11.73 -10.89
N CYS A 18 -7.11 -10.64 -10.96
CA CYS A 18 -6.11 -10.42 -12.03
C CYS A 18 -4.66 -10.64 -11.56
N GLY A 19 -4.41 -11.56 -10.62
CA GLY A 19 -3.05 -11.91 -10.19
C GLY A 19 -2.35 -10.91 -9.27
N THR A 20 -3.06 -9.93 -8.71
CA THR A 20 -2.48 -8.91 -7.80
C THR A 20 -1.85 -9.51 -6.54
N THR A 21 -2.29 -10.68 -6.09
CA THR A 21 -1.66 -11.40 -4.96
C THR A 21 -0.28 -11.90 -5.35
N THR A 22 -0.15 -12.54 -6.51
CA THR A 22 1.14 -13.00 -7.02
C THR A 22 2.11 -11.85 -7.19
N ILE A 23 1.68 -10.73 -7.77
CA ILE A 23 2.53 -9.54 -7.93
C ILE A 23 2.97 -8.99 -6.56
N TYR A 24 2.05 -8.88 -5.60
CA TYR A 24 2.36 -8.43 -4.24
C TYR A 24 3.41 -9.34 -3.57
N GLU A 25 3.24 -10.65 -3.65
CA GLU A 25 4.15 -11.62 -3.04
C GLU A 25 5.54 -11.61 -3.69
N SER A 26 5.59 -11.51 -5.03
CA SER A 26 6.86 -11.41 -5.76
C SER A 26 7.63 -10.12 -5.42
N LEU A 27 6.94 -8.99 -5.26
CA LEU A 27 7.56 -7.73 -4.89
C LEU A 27 8.02 -7.71 -3.43
N ASP A 28 7.26 -8.28 -2.48
CA ASP A 28 7.66 -8.32 -1.06
C ASP A 28 8.89 -9.21 -0.81
N GLN A 29 9.21 -10.11 -1.74
CA GLN A 29 10.43 -10.95 -1.70
C GLN A 29 11.65 -10.26 -2.32
N HIS A 30 11.47 -9.17 -3.06
CA HIS A 30 12.57 -8.51 -3.77
C HIS A 30 13.41 -7.65 -2.79
N PRO A 31 14.75 -7.73 -2.78
CA PRO A 31 15.59 -7.09 -1.76
C PRO A 31 15.49 -5.56 -1.73
N ASP A 32 15.13 -4.93 -2.84
CA ASP A 32 14.98 -3.46 -2.95
C ASP A 32 13.52 -2.99 -2.97
N ALA A 33 12.56 -3.89 -2.72
CA ALA A 33 11.15 -3.56 -2.62
C ALA A 33 10.58 -3.95 -1.26
N CYS A 34 9.58 -3.21 -0.82
CA CYS A 34 8.82 -3.50 0.38
C CYS A 34 7.35 -3.28 0.11
N MET A 35 6.53 -4.28 0.39
CA MET A 35 5.08 -4.12 0.35
C MET A 35 4.54 -3.73 1.73
N SER A 36 3.35 -3.12 1.75
CA SER A 36 2.57 -2.88 2.96
C SER A 36 2.53 -4.14 3.83
N LYS A 37 2.59 -4.01 5.16
CA LYS A 37 2.63 -5.16 6.09
C LYS A 37 1.52 -6.19 5.84
N VAL A 38 0.38 -5.74 5.37
CA VAL A 38 -0.73 -6.59 4.92
C VAL A 38 -1.09 -6.22 3.49
N LYS A 39 -1.50 -7.20 2.70
CA LYS A 39 -2.18 -6.97 1.43
C LYS A 39 -3.58 -6.42 1.69
N GLU A 40 -4.07 -5.54 0.82
CA GLU A 40 -5.40 -4.93 0.92
C GLU A 40 -5.65 -4.21 2.26
N PRO A 41 -4.80 -3.23 2.67
CA PRO A 41 -5.05 -2.45 3.87
C PRO A 41 -6.33 -1.61 3.78
N ASN A 42 -6.85 -1.34 2.57
CA ASN A 42 -8.09 -0.61 2.32
C ASN A 42 -8.13 0.81 2.90
N PHE A 43 -6.98 1.39 3.24
CA PHE A 43 -6.88 2.67 3.91
C PHE A 43 -7.65 3.80 3.19
N PHE A 44 -7.54 3.89 1.86
CA PHE A 44 -8.25 4.92 1.08
C PHE A 44 -9.72 4.57 0.80
N ALA A 45 -10.10 3.30 0.96
CA ALA A 45 -11.46 2.81 0.69
C ALA A 45 -12.35 2.73 1.94
N ASP A 46 -11.82 3.02 3.13
CA ASP A 46 -12.51 2.91 4.42
C ASP A 46 -12.40 4.22 5.19
N ASP A 47 -13.53 4.88 5.50
CA ASP A 47 -13.56 6.20 6.13
C ASP A 47 -12.97 6.19 7.54
N TYR A 48 -13.19 5.10 8.28
CA TYR A 48 -12.66 4.95 9.62
C TYR A 48 -11.14 4.81 9.58
N LEU A 49 -10.58 4.02 8.65
CA LEU A 49 -9.13 3.94 8.46
C LEU A 49 -8.55 5.27 7.99
N PHE A 50 -9.17 5.91 7.00
CA PHE A 50 -8.72 7.18 6.47
C PHE A 50 -8.69 8.28 7.54
N SER A 51 -9.68 8.30 8.44
CA SER A 51 -9.75 9.26 9.56
C SER A 51 -8.56 9.20 10.52
N LYS A 52 -7.78 8.11 10.52
CA LYS A 52 -6.56 7.98 11.34
C LYS A 52 -5.37 8.77 10.81
N GLY A 53 -5.45 9.25 9.57
CA GLY A 53 -4.43 10.07 8.93
C GLY A 53 -3.26 9.29 8.31
N LEU A 54 -2.51 9.98 7.46
CA LEU A 54 -1.41 9.40 6.68
C LEU A 54 -0.24 8.92 7.55
N ASP A 55 0.08 9.61 8.63
CA ASP A 55 1.17 9.21 9.52
C ASP A 55 0.87 7.86 10.20
N TRP A 56 -0.38 7.66 10.62
CA TRP A 56 -0.83 6.37 11.15
C TRP A 56 -0.71 5.27 10.09
N TYR A 57 -1.13 5.54 8.86
CA TYR A 57 -1.05 4.60 7.74
C TYR A 57 0.39 4.18 7.43
N VAL A 58 1.30 5.15 7.28
CA VAL A 58 2.72 4.88 7.01
C VAL A 58 3.35 4.11 8.16
N SER A 59 3.12 4.55 9.41
CA SER A 59 3.65 3.85 10.58
C SER A 59 3.10 2.43 10.72
N LYS A 60 1.81 2.21 10.42
CA LYS A 60 1.14 0.92 10.60
C LYS A 60 1.55 -0.09 9.55
N TYR A 61 1.65 0.32 8.28
CA TYR A 61 1.84 -0.59 7.16
C TYR A 61 3.26 -0.59 6.59
N PHE A 62 4.02 0.50 6.71
CA PHE A 62 5.34 0.64 6.09
C PHE A 62 6.49 0.76 7.09
N GLY A 63 6.23 0.57 8.39
CA GLY A 63 7.27 0.59 9.42
C GLY A 63 8.41 -0.42 9.21
N LYS A 64 8.15 -1.52 8.47
CA LYS A 64 9.16 -2.54 8.12
C LYS A 64 10.03 -2.17 6.91
N CYS A 65 9.67 -1.13 6.15
CA CYS A 65 10.25 -0.90 4.82
C CYS A 65 11.62 -0.22 4.84
N GLY A 66 12.02 0.38 5.96
CA GLY A 66 13.39 0.88 6.15
C GLY A 66 13.88 1.73 4.96
N CYS A 67 14.97 1.28 4.34
CA CYS A 67 15.61 1.96 3.21
C CYS A 67 15.21 1.41 1.83
N CYS A 68 14.24 0.49 1.73
CA CYS A 68 13.82 -0.06 0.44
C CYS A 68 13.41 1.06 -0.52
N ARG A 69 13.99 1.04 -1.73
CA ARG A 69 13.74 2.07 -2.74
C ARG A 69 12.31 2.05 -3.22
N VAL A 70 11.75 0.86 -3.39
CA VAL A 70 10.39 0.63 -3.90
C VAL A 70 9.47 0.27 -2.74
N ARG A 71 8.39 1.03 -2.54
CA ARG A 71 7.45 0.85 -1.43
C ARG A 71 6.04 0.91 -1.95
N GLY A 72 5.26 -0.15 -1.78
CA GLY A 72 3.94 -0.18 -2.37
C GLY A 72 2.89 -0.91 -1.58
N GLU A 73 1.66 -0.65 -1.99
CA GLU A 73 0.46 -1.29 -1.46
C GLU A 73 -0.31 -1.93 -2.62
N ALA A 74 -0.98 -3.04 -2.35
CA ALA A 74 -1.92 -3.63 -3.28
C ALA A 74 -3.33 -3.70 -2.67
N THR A 75 -4.24 -2.86 -3.18
CA THR A 75 -5.67 -2.93 -2.85
C THR A 75 -6.50 -2.99 -4.13
N PRO A 76 -6.82 -4.19 -4.64
CA PRO A 76 -7.47 -4.35 -5.96
C PRO A 76 -8.85 -3.71 -6.10
N ARG A 77 -9.49 -3.39 -4.97
CA ARG A 77 -10.79 -2.71 -4.97
C ARG A 77 -10.68 -1.23 -5.32
N TYR A 78 -9.51 -0.61 -5.16
CA TYR A 78 -9.32 0.81 -5.46
C TYR A 78 -9.65 1.14 -6.91
N LEU A 79 -9.30 0.27 -7.87
CA LEU A 79 -9.65 0.48 -9.27
C LEU A 79 -11.15 0.64 -9.51
N ARG A 80 -12.00 -0.05 -8.74
CA ARG A 80 -13.47 0.09 -8.82
C ARG A 80 -14.02 1.26 -8.00
N MET A 81 -13.24 1.78 -7.06
CA MET A 81 -13.62 2.90 -6.21
C MET A 81 -12.86 4.17 -6.63
N TYR A 82 -12.54 4.31 -7.92
CA TYR A 82 -11.66 5.38 -8.42
C TYR A 82 -12.17 6.78 -8.02
N GLU A 83 -13.48 7.01 -8.06
CA GLU A 83 -14.12 8.29 -7.66
C GLU A 83 -13.85 8.68 -6.20
N ARG A 84 -13.54 7.71 -5.35
CA ARG A 84 -13.25 7.92 -3.93
C ARG A 84 -11.76 8.00 -3.64
N VAL A 85 -10.95 7.21 -4.34
CA VAL A 85 -9.55 6.95 -3.98
C VAL A 85 -8.54 7.66 -4.87
N ILE A 86 -8.95 8.12 -6.06
CA ILE A 86 -8.09 8.85 -7.01
C ILE A 86 -8.71 10.25 -7.20
N PRO A 87 -8.01 11.33 -6.81
CA PRO A 87 -8.47 12.71 -7.01
C PRO A 87 -8.55 13.11 -8.49
#